data_AF-D8PHP3-F1
#
_entry.id   AF-D8PHP3-F1
#
_cell.length_a   1.000
_cell.length_b   1.000
_cell.length_c   1.000
_cell.angle_alpha   90.00
_cell.angle_beta   90.00
_cell.angle_gamma   90.00
#
_symmetry.space_group_name_H-M   'P 1'
#
loop_
_entity.id
_entity.type
_entity.pdbx_description
1 polymer ?
#
loop_
_entity_poly.entity_id
_entity_poly.type
_entity_poly.pdbx_seq_one_letter_code
_entity_poly.pdbx_strand_id
1 'polypeptide(L)'
;MTALLTPELIASTIEQAPIQGRIMLKLLLLQHFDITEEEIIHIAADRPDPRCVAGSKPIHQVVKQDALRDVTSRRDEYRRRVRLRRERVWLQMEAMKRMMALAEGLIRAGSDLLLTQHKVDAAAVTALKQEARAAVPKPAIRLLNRRWDEDDISAEAYQEARLGLEIQTQLRLLEKYRKRFELSEREWKSLNAAPLQDHEIGHIWGIPAGSLAARKVKHLHQYLQAVQTSLQKSLAKGLPATAPLDIWKETLAVLGERPVERSIAQYDGLERTEDALVEKLRTFVWGTLGEDLEGKFWLSLVHGASSNAVHSENTRSLFGLQRLMAVLSEIDTSPDALEQEMLTRTAPISKESLVLTDEAAQPVVEEVGQMKQHVLTSFMGEAHEDLRR
;
A
#
# COMPACT_ATOMS: atom_id res chain seq x y z
N MET A 1 -26.56 12.65 2.07
CA MET A 1 -26.82 13.78 1.15
C MET A 1 -26.52 13.28 -0.26
N THR A 2 -27.50 13.20 -1.14
CA THR A 2 -27.27 12.88 -2.55
C THR A 2 -26.43 13.99 -3.17
N ALA A 3 -25.17 13.69 -3.53
CA ALA A 3 -24.32 14.65 -4.22
C ALA A 3 -25.03 15.10 -5.50
N LEU A 4 -25.23 16.41 -5.67
CA LEU A 4 -25.87 16.98 -6.86
C LEU A 4 -25.08 16.66 -8.13
N LEU A 5 -23.76 16.47 -8.00
CA LEU A 5 -22.86 16.03 -9.05
C LEU A 5 -22.66 14.51 -8.93
N THR A 6 -22.95 13.77 -10.00
CA THR A 6 -22.75 12.31 -10.05
C THR A 6 -21.72 11.90 -11.10
N PRO A 7 -21.12 10.70 -10.98
CA PRO A 7 -20.18 10.19 -11.98
C PRO A 7 -20.76 10.10 -13.40
N GLU A 8 -22.05 9.82 -13.52
CA GLU A 8 -22.77 9.72 -14.80
C GLU A 8 -22.94 11.10 -15.43
N LEU A 9 -23.29 12.11 -14.64
CA LEU A 9 -23.40 13.49 -15.12
C LEU A 9 -22.05 14.00 -15.63
N ILE A 10 -20.96 13.73 -14.89
CA ILE A 10 -19.60 14.08 -15.31
C ILE A 10 -19.26 13.40 -16.65
N ALA A 11 -19.46 12.08 -16.74
CA ALA A 11 -19.17 11.31 -17.95
C ALA A 11 -19.99 11.82 -19.15
N SER A 12 -21.29 12.02 -18.97
CA SER A 12 -22.18 12.50 -20.04
C SER A 12 -21.79 13.90 -20.54
N THR A 13 -21.35 14.78 -19.64
CA THR A 13 -20.92 16.14 -20.00
C THR A 13 -19.60 16.12 -20.77
N ILE A 14 -18.68 15.22 -20.40
CA ILE A 14 -17.43 15.01 -21.15
C ILE A 14 -17.72 14.47 -22.56
N GLU A 15 -18.64 13.51 -22.69
CA GLU A 15 -18.99 12.92 -23.98
C GLU A 15 -19.73 13.88 -24.92
N GLN A 16 -20.48 14.84 -24.38
CA GLN A 16 -21.16 15.89 -25.16
C GLN A 16 -20.20 17.01 -25.60
N ALA A 17 -18.99 17.08 -25.07
CA ALA A 17 -18.02 18.10 -25.45
C ALA A 17 -17.52 17.87 -26.89
N PRO A 18 -17.11 18.93 -27.62
CA PRO A 18 -16.43 18.78 -28.90
C PRO A 18 -15.19 17.87 -28.75
N ILE A 19 -14.80 17.16 -29.82
CA ILE A 19 -13.75 16.13 -29.77
C ILE A 19 -12.47 16.57 -29.03
N GLN A 20 -11.98 17.79 -29.28
CA GLN A 20 -10.80 18.34 -28.59
C GLN A 20 -11.03 18.56 -27.09
N GLY A 21 -12.24 18.98 -26.68
CA GLY A 21 -12.61 19.14 -25.29
C GLY A 21 -12.77 17.80 -24.58
N ARG A 22 -13.39 16.83 -25.25
CA ARG A 22 -13.52 15.45 -24.77
C ARG A 22 -12.13 14.83 -24.52
N ILE A 23 -11.22 14.94 -25.49
CA ILE A 23 -9.82 14.50 -25.36
C ILE A 23 -9.13 15.19 -24.19
N MET A 24 -9.22 16.52 -24.10
CA MET A 24 -8.57 17.30 -23.04
C MET A 24 -9.04 16.87 -21.63
N LEU A 25 -10.35 16.73 -21.44
CA LEU A 25 -10.94 16.34 -20.15
C LEU A 25 -10.58 14.90 -19.79
N LYS A 26 -10.62 13.97 -20.75
CA LYS A 26 -10.20 12.57 -20.55
C LYS A 26 -8.71 12.44 -20.24
N LEU A 27 -7.85 13.26 -20.86
CA LEU A 27 -6.43 13.30 -20.56
C LEU A 27 -6.16 13.87 -19.15
N LEU A 28 -6.84 14.95 -18.76
CA LEU A 28 -6.77 15.48 -17.39
C LEU A 28 -7.21 14.44 -16.35
N LEU A 29 -8.21 13.63 -16.69
CA LEU A 29 -8.85 12.64 -15.81
C LEU A 29 -8.50 11.20 -16.22
N LEU A 30 -7.29 10.97 -16.76
CA LEU A 30 -6.88 9.68 -17.36
C LEU A 30 -6.94 8.50 -16.37
N GLN A 31 -6.89 8.81 -15.07
CA GLN A 31 -7.07 7.84 -13.99
C GLN A 31 -8.51 7.29 -13.88
N HIS A 32 -9.49 7.94 -14.52
CA HIS A 32 -10.92 7.60 -14.43
C HIS A 32 -11.59 7.35 -15.79
N PHE A 33 -10.99 7.82 -16.89
CA PHE A 33 -11.55 7.74 -18.23
C PHE A 33 -10.54 7.18 -19.23
N ASP A 34 -11.08 6.49 -20.23
CA ASP A 34 -10.34 5.94 -21.35
C ASP A 34 -10.44 6.84 -22.57
N ILE A 35 -9.36 6.89 -23.33
CA ILE A 35 -9.31 7.55 -24.63
C ILE A 35 -9.69 6.53 -25.71
N THR A 36 -10.67 6.86 -26.54
CA THR A 36 -11.18 6.00 -27.61
C THR A 36 -10.25 5.99 -28.83
N GLU A 37 -10.45 5.03 -29.73
CA GLU A 37 -9.67 4.96 -30.97
C GLU A 37 -9.86 6.20 -31.86
N GLU A 38 -11.10 6.69 -31.99
CA GLU A 38 -11.42 7.94 -32.70
C GLU A 38 -10.62 9.12 -32.14
N GLU A 39 -10.54 9.22 -30.81
CA GLU A 39 -9.81 10.26 -30.12
C GLU A 39 -8.29 10.14 -30.34
N ILE A 40 -7.74 8.93 -30.37
CA ILE A 40 -6.33 8.67 -30.70
C ILE A 40 -6.02 9.10 -32.14
N ILE A 41 -6.91 8.77 -33.09
CA ILE A 41 -6.77 9.18 -34.49
C ILE A 41 -6.76 10.71 -34.59
N HIS A 42 -7.66 11.38 -33.86
CA HIS A 42 -7.69 12.84 -33.82
C HIS A 42 -6.41 13.43 -33.22
N ILE A 43 -5.90 12.88 -32.12
CA ILE A 43 -4.64 13.30 -31.51
C ILE A 43 -3.49 13.17 -32.51
N ALA A 44 -3.38 12.03 -33.19
CA ALA A 44 -2.31 11.77 -34.15
C ALA A 44 -2.37 12.71 -35.36
N ALA A 45 -3.58 13.03 -35.84
CA ALA A 45 -3.80 13.99 -36.92
C ALA A 45 -3.53 15.43 -36.47
N ASP A 46 -3.77 15.80 -35.22
CA ASP A 46 -3.63 17.19 -34.78
C ASP A 46 -2.18 17.59 -34.42
N ARG A 47 -1.23 16.66 -34.52
CA ARG A 47 0.20 16.94 -34.27
C ARG A 47 0.77 17.90 -35.32
N PRO A 48 1.61 18.87 -34.91
CA PRO A 48 2.31 19.73 -35.85
C PRO A 48 3.27 18.88 -36.71
N ASP A 49 3.19 19.03 -38.04
CA ASP A 49 4.12 18.35 -38.95
C ASP A 49 5.46 19.11 -38.93
N PRO A 50 6.59 18.45 -38.56
CA PRO A 50 7.90 19.11 -38.51
C PRO A 50 8.38 19.61 -39.89
N ARG A 51 7.76 19.14 -40.98
CA ARG A 51 8.04 19.61 -42.35
C ARG A 51 7.28 20.89 -42.71
N CYS A 52 6.30 21.29 -41.90
CA CYS A 52 5.47 22.46 -42.13
C CYS A 52 5.93 23.62 -41.24
N VAL A 53 6.06 24.81 -41.83
CA VAL A 53 6.27 26.05 -41.06
C VAL A 53 5.02 26.30 -40.21
N ALA A 54 5.21 26.83 -39.00
CA ALA A 54 4.14 27.11 -38.06
C ALA A 54 2.93 27.78 -38.74
N GLY A 55 1.75 27.14 -38.66
CA GLY A 55 0.50 27.64 -39.25
C GLY A 55 0.11 27.02 -40.60
N SER A 56 0.97 26.22 -41.24
CA SER A 56 0.63 25.46 -42.44
C SER A 56 0.27 24.00 -42.11
N LYS A 57 -0.84 23.48 -42.65
CA LYS A 57 -1.19 22.04 -42.60
C LYS A 57 -1.02 21.43 -44.00
N PRO A 58 -0.51 20.19 -44.12
CA PRO A 58 -0.43 19.50 -45.41
C PRO A 58 -1.82 19.37 -46.04
N ILE A 59 -1.91 19.55 -47.37
CA ILE A 59 -3.14 19.43 -48.16
C ILE A 59 -3.73 18.00 -48.06
N HIS A 60 -2.86 16.99 -47.93
CA HIS A 60 -3.22 15.60 -47.67
C HIS A 60 -2.61 15.15 -46.35
N GLN A 61 -3.40 15.15 -45.29
CA GLN A 61 -2.97 14.69 -43.98
C GLN A 61 -3.05 13.17 -43.90
N VAL A 62 -1.96 12.50 -44.27
CA VAL A 62 -1.84 11.05 -44.06
C VAL A 62 -1.38 10.82 -42.62
N VAL A 63 -2.27 10.32 -41.77
CA VAL A 63 -1.91 9.87 -40.42
C VAL A 63 -1.04 8.62 -40.57
N LYS A 64 0.24 8.74 -40.23
CA LYS A 64 1.17 7.60 -40.28
C LYS A 64 0.82 6.61 -39.17
N GLN A 65 0.90 5.31 -39.45
CA GLN A 65 0.72 4.25 -38.43
C GLN A 65 1.68 4.44 -37.24
N ASP A 66 2.90 4.92 -37.49
CA ASP A 66 3.86 5.23 -36.41
C ASP A 66 3.32 6.31 -35.46
N ALA A 67 2.65 7.35 -35.97
CA ALA A 67 2.10 8.40 -35.13
C ALA A 67 0.98 7.87 -34.23
N LEU A 68 0.13 6.97 -34.75
CA LEU A 68 -0.90 6.29 -33.96
C LEU A 68 -0.26 5.41 -32.88
N ARG A 69 0.75 4.61 -33.24
CA ARG A 69 1.48 3.76 -32.29
C ARG A 69 2.11 4.59 -31.17
N ASP A 70 2.73 5.72 -31.51
CA ASP A 70 3.39 6.59 -30.54
C ASP A 70 2.39 7.26 -29.58
N VAL A 71 1.24 7.74 -30.08
CA VAL A 71 0.15 8.26 -29.21
C VAL A 71 -0.31 7.16 -28.26
N THR A 72 -0.64 5.99 -28.81
CA THR A 72 -1.16 4.86 -28.03
C THR A 72 -0.18 4.44 -26.95
N SER A 73 1.10 4.25 -27.31
CA SER A 73 2.14 3.85 -26.37
C SER A 73 2.29 4.83 -25.21
N ARG A 74 2.35 6.15 -25.50
CA ARG A 74 2.48 7.17 -24.44
C ARG A 74 1.21 7.22 -23.57
N ARG A 75 0.03 7.18 -24.19
CA ARG A 75 -1.25 7.14 -23.48
C ARG A 75 -1.31 5.94 -22.54
N ASP A 76 -0.94 4.76 -23.02
CA ASP A 76 -0.95 3.52 -22.24
C ASP A 76 0.05 3.57 -21.09
N GLU A 77 1.24 4.13 -21.30
CA GLU A 77 2.24 4.36 -20.26
C GLU A 77 1.68 5.23 -19.12
N TYR A 78 1.19 6.44 -19.43
CA TYR A 78 0.64 7.34 -18.41
C TYR A 78 -0.63 6.79 -17.76
N ARG A 79 -1.52 6.15 -18.54
CA ARG A 79 -2.73 5.50 -18.01
C ARG A 79 -2.35 4.43 -16.99
N ARG A 80 -1.40 3.56 -17.35
CA ARG A 80 -0.89 2.51 -16.47
C ARG A 80 -0.28 3.13 -15.21
N ARG A 81 0.57 4.16 -15.34
CA ARG A 81 1.18 4.89 -14.21
C ARG A 81 0.16 5.37 -13.20
N VAL A 82 -0.82 6.14 -13.65
CA VAL A 82 -1.78 6.79 -12.74
C VAL A 82 -2.72 5.77 -12.09
N ARG A 83 -3.14 4.74 -12.84
CA ARG A 83 -4.03 3.68 -12.31
C ARG A 83 -3.33 2.74 -11.35
N LEU A 84 -2.11 2.31 -11.67
CA LEU A 84 -1.31 1.49 -10.76
C LEU A 84 -1.01 2.24 -9.46
N ARG A 85 -0.69 3.54 -9.54
CA ARG A 85 -0.46 4.35 -8.35
C ARG A 85 -1.73 4.43 -7.48
N ARG A 86 -2.89 4.67 -8.10
CA ARG A 86 -4.18 4.68 -7.43
C ARG A 86 -4.49 3.32 -6.79
N GLU A 87 -4.39 2.22 -7.56
CA GLU A 87 -4.67 0.87 -7.09
C GLU A 87 -3.83 0.49 -5.86
N ARG A 88 -2.56 0.85 -5.88
CA ARG A 88 -1.65 0.51 -4.79
C ARG A 88 -1.94 1.26 -3.50
N VAL A 89 -2.23 2.56 -3.57
CA VAL A 89 -2.58 3.33 -2.37
C VAL A 89 -3.92 2.84 -1.80
N TRP A 90 -4.87 2.50 -2.67
CA TRP A 90 -6.12 1.87 -2.25
C TRP A 90 -5.89 0.52 -1.55
N LEU A 91 -5.05 -0.34 -2.12
CA LEU A 91 -4.66 -1.61 -1.51
C LEU A 91 -4.01 -1.45 -0.14
N GLN A 92 -3.14 -0.44 0.04
CA GLN A 92 -2.55 -0.14 1.34
C GLN A 92 -3.62 0.24 2.35
N MET A 93 -4.54 1.13 1.98
CA MET A 93 -5.64 1.53 2.85
C MET A 93 -6.51 0.33 3.25
N GLU A 94 -6.89 -0.50 2.28
CA GLU A 94 -7.77 -1.63 2.52
C GLU A 94 -7.09 -2.73 3.35
N ALA A 95 -5.81 -3.01 3.10
CA ALA A 95 -5.02 -3.91 3.92
C ALA A 95 -4.91 -3.38 5.36
N MET A 96 -4.62 -2.08 5.54
CA MET A 96 -4.53 -1.50 6.89
C MET A 96 -5.86 -1.55 7.63
N LYS A 97 -7.01 -1.29 6.99
CA LYS A 97 -8.33 -1.46 7.62
C LYS A 97 -8.54 -2.89 8.14
N ARG A 98 -8.20 -3.89 7.32
CA ARG A 98 -8.35 -5.30 7.71
C ARG A 98 -7.38 -5.71 8.82
N MET A 99 -6.13 -5.24 8.75
CA MET A 99 -5.15 -5.42 9.82
C MET A 99 -5.59 -4.79 11.14
N MET A 100 -6.20 -3.59 11.08
CA MET A 100 -6.78 -2.94 12.25
C MET A 100 -7.94 -3.76 12.83
N ALA A 101 -8.86 -4.23 11.98
CA ALA A 101 -9.99 -5.04 12.42
C ALA A 101 -9.53 -6.37 13.06
N LEU A 102 -8.51 -7.01 12.49
CA LEU A 102 -7.90 -8.22 13.06
C LEU A 102 -7.28 -7.94 14.44
N ALA A 103 -6.48 -6.87 14.55
CA ALA A 103 -5.87 -6.49 15.83
C ALA A 103 -6.94 -6.13 16.89
N GLU A 104 -7.99 -5.40 16.52
CA GLU A 104 -9.12 -5.09 17.39
C GLU A 104 -9.86 -6.36 17.84
N GLY A 105 -10.04 -7.32 16.94
CA GLY A 105 -10.60 -8.64 17.23
C GLY A 105 -9.76 -9.43 18.24
N LEU A 106 -8.44 -9.51 18.04
CA LEU A 106 -7.51 -10.18 18.97
C LEU A 106 -7.47 -9.50 20.34
N ILE A 107 -7.47 -8.16 20.38
CA ILE A 107 -7.55 -7.40 21.65
C ILE A 107 -8.83 -7.73 22.39
N ARG A 108 -9.97 -7.80 21.68
CA ARG A 108 -11.26 -8.17 22.26
C ARG A 108 -11.23 -9.59 22.81
N ALA A 109 -10.87 -10.57 21.99
CA ALA A 109 -10.78 -11.97 22.39
C ALA A 109 -9.87 -12.16 23.61
N GLY A 110 -8.68 -11.55 23.61
CA GLY A 110 -7.79 -11.61 24.77
C GLY A 110 -8.33 -10.93 26.01
N SER A 111 -9.07 -9.83 25.87
CA SER A 111 -9.73 -9.17 27.01
C SER A 111 -10.83 -10.04 27.59
N ASP A 112 -11.64 -10.65 26.73
CA ASP A 112 -12.76 -11.50 27.13
C ASP A 112 -12.23 -12.77 27.85
N LEU A 113 -11.11 -13.35 27.38
CA LEU A 113 -10.41 -14.44 28.05
C LEU A 113 -9.88 -14.05 29.45
N LEU A 114 -9.26 -12.86 29.60
CA LEU A 114 -8.80 -12.39 30.91
C LEU A 114 -9.96 -12.22 31.89
N LEU A 115 -11.10 -11.68 31.43
CA LEU A 115 -12.28 -11.44 32.27
C LEU A 115 -13.01 -12.75 32.65
N THR A 116 -13.17 -13.66 31.70
CA THR A 116 -14.03 -14.84 31.87
C THR A 116 -13.27 -16.06 32.41
N GLN A 117 -12.12 -16.40 31.81
CA GLN A 117 -11.35 -17.58 32.17
C GLN A 117 -10.44 -17.31 33.37
N HIS A 118 -9.66 -16.23 33.31
CA HIS A 118 -8.70 -15.87 34.37
C HIS A 118 -9.30 -14.99 35.48
N LYS A 119 -10.55 -14.54 35.32
CA LYS A 119 -11.29 -13.74 36.32
C LYS A 119 -10.55 -12.47 36.77
N VAL A 120 -9.76 -11.89 35.88
CA VAL A 120 -9.08 -10.62 36.12
C VAL A 120 -10.14 -9.51 36.18
N ASP A 121 -9.99 -8.59 37.13
CA ASP A 121 -10.94 -7.49 37.27
C ASP A 121 -10.94 -6.55 36.05
N ALA A 122 -12.10 -6.00 35.70
CA ALA A 122 -12.26 -5.11 34.55
C ALA A 122 -11.43 -3.83 34.68
N ALA A 123 -11.23 -3.33 35.90
CA ALA A 123 -10.34 -2.19 36.13
C ALA A 123 -8.88 -2.55 35.84
N ALA A 124 -8.44 -3.75 36.22
CA ALA A 124 -7.09 -4.24 35.94
C ALA A 124 -6.85 -4.45 34.44
N VAL A 125 -7.83 -5.02 33.71
CA VAL A 125 -7.75 -5.12 32.23
C VAL A 125 -7.66 -3.73 31.59
N THR A 126 -8.40 -2.75 32.12
CA THR A 126 -8.35 -1.37 31.61
C THR A 126 -6.98 -0.72 31.87
N ALA A 127 -6.42 -0.88 33.07
CA ALA A 127 -5.10 -0.39 33.41
C ALA A 127 -4.02 -1.01 32.50
N LEU A 128 -4.08 -2.33 32.28
CA LEU A 128 -3.18 -3.06 31.40
C LEU A 128 -3.17 -2.49 29.96
N LYS A 129 -4.35 -2.14 29.43
CA LYS A 129 -4.47 -1.50 28.11
C LYS A 129 -3.88 -0.09 28.09
N GLN A 130 -4.02 0.68 29.17
CA GLN A 130 -3.44 2.02 29.28
C GLN A 130 -1.90 1.98 29.32
N GLU A 131 -1.33 0.96 29.96
CA GLU A 131 0.12 0.74 30.06
C GLU A 131 0.77 0.26 28.75
N ALA A 132 -0.03 -0.16 27.76
CA ALA A 132 0.47 -0.73 26.51
C ALA A 132 1.51 0.14 25.78
N ARG A 133 1.41 1.47 25.88
CA ARG A 133 2.38 2.39 25.25
C ARG A 133 3.78 2.34 25.87
N ALA A 134 3.87 2.06 27.17
CA ALA A 134 5.13 1.97 27.90
C ALA A 134 5.68 0.53 27.97
N ALA A 135 4.84 -0.46 27.64
CA ALA A 135 5.21 -1.86 27.68
C ALA A 135 6.31 -2.20 26.66
N VAL A 136 7.28 -3.01 27.11
CA VAL A 136 8.33 -3.60 26.26
C VAL A 136 8.11 -5.12 26.24
N PRO A 137 7.35 -5.67 25.27
CA PRO A 137 6.93 -7.07 25.28
C PRO A 137 8.10 -8.06 25.23
N LYS A 138 9.13 -7.81 24.40
CA LYS A 138 10.25 -8.77 24.23
C LYS A 138 10.99 -9.10 25.55
N PRO A 139 11.48 -8.12 26.36
CA PRO A 139 12.03 -8.41 27.68
C PRO A 139 11.03 -9.08 28.64
N ALA A 140 9.77 -8.63 28.66
CA ALA A 140 8.75 -9.18 29.55
C ALA A 140 8.43 -10.65 29.23
N ILE A 141 8.29 -11.00 27.94
CA ILE A 141 8.10 -12.38 27.49
C ILE A 141 9.31 -13.24 27.84
N ARG A 142 10.54 -12.73 27.64
CA ARG A 142 11.76 -13.47 28.02
C ARG A 142 11.84 -13.75 29.52
N LEU A 143 11.50 -12.77 30.35
CA LEU A 143 11.45 -12.95 31.80
C LEU A 143 10.36 -13.96 32.19
N LEU A 144 9.20 -13.89 31.55
CA LEU A 144 8.10 -14.81 31.79
C LEU A 144 8.47 -16.25 31.41
N ASN A 145 9.12 -16.43 30.26
CA ASN A 145 9.64 -17.74 29.83
C ASN A 145 10.67 -18.28 30.81
N ARG A 146 11.59 -17.44 31.29
CA ARG A 146 12.57 -17.86 32.29
C ARG A 146 11.92 -18.34 33.58
N ARG A 147 10.93 -17.61 34.10
CA ARG A 147 10.18 -18.02 35.29
C ARG A 147 9.40 -19.32 35.08
N TRP A 148 8.89 -19.53 33.86
CA TRP A 148 8.27 -20.80 33.49
C TRP A 148 9.28 -21.93 33.49
N ASP A 149 10.46 -21.73 32.90
CA ASP A 149 11.55 -22.71 32.85
C ASP A 149 12.06 -23.06 34.26
N GLU A 150 12.15 -22.07 35.15
CA GLU A 150 12.56 -22.20 36.57
C GLU A 150 11.45 -22.77 37.49
N ASP A 151 10.27 -23.11 36.98
CA ASP A 151 9.09 -23.59 37.74
C ASP A 151 8.57 -22.58 38.80
N ASP A 152 8.87 -21.29 38.61
CA ASP A 152 8.49 -20.20 39.52
C ASP A 152 7.03 -19.74 39.37
N ILE A 153 6.34 -20.19 38.32
CA ILE A 153 4.95 -19.81 38.00
C ILE A 153 4.15 -21.01 37.51
N SER A 154 2.86 -21.02 37.82
CA SER A 154 1.94 -22.00 37.27
C SER A 154 1.67 -21.74 35.79
N ALA A 155 1.21 -22.78 35.07
CA ALA A 155 0.81 -22.66 33.67
C ALA A 155 -0.31 -21.62 33.46
N GLU A 156 -1.26 -21.56 34.39
CA GLU A 156 -2.36 -20.59 34.36
C GLU A 156 -1.86 -19.16 34.54
N ALA A 157 -0.96 -18.92 35.52
CA ALA A 157 -0.36 -17.60 35.75
C ALA A 157 0.56 -17.17 34.59
N TYR A 158 1.24 -18.13 33.94
CA TYR A 158 1.99 -17.88 32.72
C TYR A 158 1.06 -17.39 31.60
N GLN A 159 -0.02 -18.14 31.34
CA GLN A 159 -0.94 -17.83 30.25
C GLN A 159 -1.63 -16.48 30.47
N GLU A 160 -2.07 -16.19 31.70
CA GLU A 160 -2.64 -14.88 32.07
C GLU A 160 -1.67 -13.73 31.76
N ALA A 161 -0.42 -13.83 32.24
CA ALA A 161 0.59 -12.80 32.00
C ALA A 161 0.95 -12.67 30.52
N ARG A 162 1.06 -13.81 29.80
CA ARG A 162 1.38 -13.84 28.37
C ARG A 162 0.26 -13.23 27.54
N LEU A 163 -0.99 -13.47 27.92
CA LEU A 163 -2.19 -12.91 27.31
C LEU A 163 -2.25 -11.38 27.48
N GLY A 164 -1.93 -10.90 28.68
CA GLY A 164 -1.76 -9.47 28.94
C GLY A 164 -0.71 -8.81 28.02
N LEU A 165 0.46 -9.42 27.89
CA LEU A 165 1.53 -8.94 27.00
C LEU A 165 1.13 -8.98 25.52
N GLU A 166 0.35 -9.97 25.10
CA GLU A 166 -0.15 -10.07 23.73
C GLU A 166 -1.16 -8.95 23.43
N ILE A 167 -2.10 -8.66 24.33
CA ILE A 167 -3.03 -7.53 24.20
C ILE A 167 -2.28 -6.21 24.05
N GLN A 168 -1.25 -5.97 24.87
CA GLN A 168 -0.41 -4.77 24.77
C GLN A 168 0.33 -4.69 23.43
N THR A 169 0.82 -5.83 22.93
CA THR A 169 1.48 -5.91 21.62
C THR A 169 0.52 -5.55 20.49
N GLN A 170 -0.69 -6.13 20.49
CA GLN A 170 -1.72 -5.85 19.48
C GLN A 170 -2.20 -4.39 19.54
N LEU A 171 -2.31 -3.79 20.73
CA LEU A 171 -2.62 -2.35 20.88
C LEU A 171 -1.57 -1.45 20.26
N ARG A 172 -0.28 -1.75 20.45
CA ARG A 172 0.82 -1.00 19.83
C ARG A 172 0.81 -1.14 18.30
N LEU A 173 0.52 -2.35 17.80
CA LEU A 173 0.37 -2.58 16.36
C LEU A 173 -0.83 -1.81 15.79
N LEU A 174 -1.96 -1.78 16.50
CA LEU A 174 -3.15 -1.05 16.10
C LEU A 174 -2.88 0.46 15.94
N GLU A 175 -2.18 1.08 16.89
CA GLU A 175 -1.76 2.49 16.77
C GLU A 175 -0.87 2.73 15.54
N LYS A 176 0.03 1.77 15.24
CA LYS A 176 0.92 1.84 14.10
C LYS A 176 0.16 1.70 12.78
N TYR A 177 -0.79 0.77 12.69
CA TYR A 177 -1.65 0.59 11.53
C TYR A 177 -2.52 1.82 11.28
N ARG A 178 -3.06 2.45 12.33
CA ARG A 178 -3.79 3.72 12.23
C ARG A 178 -2.94 4.83 11.61
N LYS A 179 -1.70 5.02 12.09
CA LYS A 179 -0.77 6.02 11.52
C LYS A 179 -0.45 5.76 10.05
N ARG A 180 -0.27 4.48 9.67
CA ARG A 180 -0.04 4.10 8.27
C ARG A 180 -1.28 4.32 7.41
N PHE A 181 -2.46 3.98 7.92
CA PHE A 181 -3.73 4.24 7.26
C PHE A 181 -3.93 5.73 7.00
N GLU A 182 -3.70 6.59 8.00
CA GLU A 182 -3.80 8.05 7.84
C GLU A 182 -2.84 8.58 6.77
N LEU A 183 -1.61 8.06 6.71
CA LEU A 183 -0.65 8.44 5.68
C LEU A 183 -1.15 8.04 4.28
N SER A 184 -1.60 6.79 4.10
CA SER A 184 -2.13 6.31 2.83
C SER A 184 -3.41 7.04 2.44
N GLU A 185 -4.26 7.42 3.40
CA GLU A 185 -5.47 8.20 3.15
C GLU A 185 -5.14 9.63 2.67
N ARG A 186 -4.13 10.27 3.25
CA ARG A 186 -3.63 11.57 2.77
C ARG A 186 -3.06 11.46 1.36
N GLU A 187 -2.29 10.40 1.08
CA GLU A 187 -1.78 10.14 -0.27
C GLU A 187 -2.93 9.90 -1.26
N TRP A 188 -3.96 9.14 -0.86
CA TRP A 188 -5.16 8.89 -1.66
C TRP A 188 -5.91 10.17 -2.01
N LYS A 189 -6.14 11.04 -1.03
CA LYS A 189 -6.79 12.35 -1.22
C LYS A 189 -5.95 13.22 -2.17
N SER A 190 -4.63 13.28 -1.97
CA SER A 190 -3.73 14.05 -2.83
C SER A 190 -3.69 13.51 -4.25
N LEU A 191 -3.74 12.19 -4.43
CA LEU A 191 -3.74 11.53 -5.74
C LEU A 191 -5.00 11.83 -6.53
N ASN A 192 -6.17 11.62 -5.91
CA ASN A 192 -7.44 11.84 -6.62
C ASN A 192 -7.72 13.34 -6.86
N ALA A 193 -7.10 14.24 -6.09
CA ALA A 193 -7.16 15.68 -6.32
C ALA A 193 -6.19 16.21 -7.40
N ALA A 194 -5.30 15.37 -7.93
CA ALA A 194 -4.29 15.77 -8.90
C ALA A 194 -4.64 15.25 -10.31
N PRO A 195 -5.12 16.11 -11.25
CA PRO A 195 -5.24 15.73 -12.64
C PRO A 195 -3.87 15.56 -13.30
N LEU A 196 -3.84 14.94 -14.48
CA LEU A 196 -2.62 14.80 -15.27
C LEU A 196 -2.02 16.18 -15.59
N GLN A 197 -0.69 16.31 -15.50
CA GLN A 197 -0.02 17.59 -15.67
C GLN A 197 0.15 17.97 -17.14
N ASP A 198 0.29 19.27 -17.40
CA ASP A 198 0.33 19.80 -18.77
C ASP A 198 1.51 19.25 -19.58
N HIS A 199 2.67 19.01 -18.95
CA HIS A 199 3.81 18.42 -19.64
C HIS A 199 3.56 16.94 -20.03
N GLU A 200 2.81 16.20 -19.22
CA GLU A 200 2.43 14.81 -19.49
C GLU A 200 1.39 14.74 -20.62
N ILE A 201 0.37 15.60 -20.55
CA ILE A 201 -0.64 15.74 -21.61
C ILE A 201 0.04 16.18 -22.92
N GLY A 202 0.95 17.15 -22.86
CA GLY A 202 1.75 17.61 -23.99
C GLY A 202 2.61 16.50 -24.59
N HIS A 203 3.18 15.61 -23.76
CA HIS A 203 3.96 14.47 -24.22
C HIS A 203 3.09 13.42 -24.94
N ILE A 204 1.92 13.08 -24.40
CA ILE A 204 0.97 12.16 -25.05
C ILE A 204 0.47 12.74 -26.38
N TRP A 205 -0.03 13.98 -26.33
CA TRP A 205 -0.67 14.62 -27.47
C TRP A 205 0.36 15.00 -28.53
N GLY A 206 1.55 15.45 -28.13
CA GLY A 206 2.60 15.91 -29.04
C GLY A 206 2.38 17.34 -29.54
N ILE A 207 1.75 18.21 -28.75
CA ILE A 207 1.49 19.61 -29.09
C ILE A 207 2.31 20.57 -28.20
N PRO A 208 2.62 21.79 -28.67
CA PRO A 208 3.35 22.78 -27.87
C PRO A 208 2.58 23.22 -26.62
N ALA A 209 3.30 23.50 -25.53
CA ALA A 209 2.72 23.88 -24.23
C ALA A 209 1.76 25.10 -24.32
N GLY A 210 2.09 26.10 -25.12
CA GLY A 210 1.23 27.27 -25.31
C GLY A 210 -0.12 26.94 -25.96
N SER A 211 -0.12 26.04 -26.96
CA SER A 211 -1.37 25.57 -27.59
C SER A 211 -2.20 24.74 -26.62
N LEU A 212 -1.53 23.89 -25.83
CA LEU A 212 -2.17 23.07 -24.81
C LEU A 212 -2.86 23.92 -23.74
N ALA A 213 -2.18 24.92 -23.19
CA ALA A 213 -2.71 25.77 -22.12
C ALA A 213 -3.98 26.51 -22.57
N ALA A 214 -3.98 27.11 -23.76
CA ALA A 214 -5.14 27.80 -24.30
C ALA A 214 -6.36 26.86 -24.48
N ARG A 215 -6.13 25.65 -25.02
CA ARG A 215 -7.18 24.63 -25.18
C ARG A 215 -7.70 24.12 -23.84
N LYS A 216 -6.81 23.90 -22.88
CA LYS A 216 -7.17 23.46 -21.53
C LYS A 216 -8.10 24.48 -20.87
N VAL A 217 -7.74 25.76 -20.86
CA VAL A 217 -8.58 26.83 -20.28
C VAL A 217 -9.95 26.88 -20.97
N LYS A 218 -9.97 26.88 -22.30
CA LYS A 218 -11.21 26.90 -23.08
C LYS A 218 -12.14 25.74 -22.73
N HIS A 219 -11.63 24.52 -22.79
CA HIS A 219 -12.47 23.32 -22.62
C HIS A 219 -12.81 23.03 -21.17
N LEU A 220 -11.93 23.36 -20.23
CA LEU A 220 -12.27 23.31 -18.81
C LEU A 220 -13.38 24.31 -18.48
N HIS A 221 -13.30 25.54 -18.98
CA HIS A 221 -14.35 26.54 -18.78
C HIS A 221 -15.70 26.08 -19.36
N GLN A 222 -15.70 25.54 -20.58
CA GLN A 222 -16.91 24.98 -21.21
C GLN A 222 -17.51 23.83 -20.40
N TYR A 223 -16.66 22.92 -19.89
CA TYR A 223 -17.10 21.83 -19.01
C TYR A 223 -17.75 22.36 -17.74
N LEU A 224 -17.09 23.29 -17.04
CA LEU A 224 -17.61 23.84 -15.78
C LEU A 224 -18.95 24.55 -15.98
N GLN A 225 -19.10 25.32 -17.06
CA GLN A 225 -20.38 25.96 -17.42
C GLN A 225 -21.47 24.93 -17.74
N ALA A 226 -21.15 23.86 -18.48
CA ALA A 226 -22.11 22.82 -18.84
C ALA A 226 -22.58 22.03 -17.61
N VAL A 227 -21.66 21.68 -16.70
CA VAL A 227 -22.01 21.05 -15.42
C VAL A 227 -22.86 21.99 -14.58
N GLN A 228 -22.45 23.26 -14.42
CA GLN A 228 -23.22 24.25 -13.66
C GLN A 228 -24.65 24.41 -14.18
N THR A 229 -24.80 24.49 -15.50
CA THR A 229 -26.11 24.60 -16.16
C THR A 229 -26.97 23.36 -15.88
N SER A 230 -26.38 22.18 -15.91
CA SER A 230 -27.07 20.92 -15.63
C SER A 230 -27.50 20.82 -14.16
N LEU A 231 -26.62 21.23 -13.23
CA LEU A 231 -26.92 21.28 -11.80
C LEU A 231 -28.03 22.28 -11.49
N GLN A 232 -28.03 23.46 -12.12
CA GLN A 232 -29.07 24.48 -11.94
C GLN A 232 -30.44 24.00 -12.43
N LYS A 233 -30.50 23.28 -13.56
CA LYS A 233 -31.73 22.65 -14.06
C LYS A 233 -32.29 21.63 -13.06
N SER A 234 -31.42 20.90 -12.37
CA SER A 234 -31.81 19.91 -11.34
C SER A 234 -32.21 20.58 -10.01
N LEU A 235 -31.53 21.66 -9.60
CA LEU A 235 -31.81 22.45 -8.39
C LEU A 235 -33.12 23.23 -8.45
N ALA A 236 -33.58 23.61 -9.65
CA ALA A 236 -34.89 24.23 -9.87
C ALA A 236 -36.08 23.36 -9.38
N LYS A 237 -35.84 22.11 -8.95
CA LYS A 237 -36.81 21.23 -8.29
C LYS A 237 -36.79 21.26 -6.74
N GLY A 238 -36.28 22.32 -6.12
CA GLY A 238 -36.61 22.66 -4.72
C GLY A 238 -35.61 22.25 -3.64
N LEU A 239 -34.32 22.54 -3.82
CA LEU A 239 -33.31 22.42 -2.76
C LEU A 239 -32.65 23.78 -2.44
N PRO A 240 -32.33 24.07 -1.16
CA PRO A 240 -31.76 25.34 -0.75
C PRO A 240 -30.37 25.56 -1.38
N ALA A 241 -30.09 26.81 -1.75
CA ALA A 241 -28.83 27.24 -2.34
C ALA A 241 -27.65 26.98 -1.39
N THR A 242 -26.96 25.86 -1.57
CA THR A 242 -25.67 25.61 -0.93
C THR A 242 -24.61 26.55 -1.51
N ALA A 243 -23.58 26.83 -0.70
CA ALA A 243 -22.42 27.67 -1.00
C ALA A 243 -21.83 27.45 -2.41
N PRO A 244 -21.16 28.44 -3.02
CA PRO A 244 -20.57 28.30 -4.35
C PRO A 244 -19.61 27.11 -4.36
N LEU A 245 -20.04 26.02 -5.01
CA LEU A 245 -19.27 24.80 -5.18
C LEU A 245 -18.15 25.07 -6.18
N ASP A 246 -16.90 24.74 -5.81
CA ASP A 246 -15.84 24.58 -6.80
C ASP A 246 -16.10 23.28 -7.57
N ILE A 247 -16.81 23.42 -8.69
CA ILE A 247 -17.27 22.29 -9.52
C ILE A 247 -16.10 21.40 -9.96
N TRP A 248 -14.90 21.97 -10.17
CA TRP A 248 -13.74 21.18 -10.55
C TRP A 248 -13.24 20.31 -9.40
N LYS A 249 -13.10 20.91 -8.22
CA LYS A 249 -12.74 20.17 -7.00
C LYS A 249 -13.74 19.06 -6.68
N GLU A 250 -15.03 19.35 -6.80
CA GLU A 250 -16.10 18.36 -6.61
C GLU A 250 -16.07 17.25 -7.67
N THR A 251 -15.78 17.59 -8.92
CA THR A 251 -15.57 16.59 -9.99
C THR A 251 -14.50 15.59 -9.59
N LEU A 252 -13.36 16.07 -9.10
CA LEU A 252 -12.25 15.20 -8.66
C LEU A 252 -12.62 14.37 -7.42
N ALA A 253 -13.35 14.94 -6.47
CA ALA A 253 -13.83 14.23 -5.28
C ALA A 253 -14.77 13.08 -5.66
N VAL A 254 -15.80 13.36 -6.48
CA VAL A 254 -16.78 12.37 -6.94
C VAL A 254 -16.12 11.25 -7.75
N LEU A 255 -15.18 11.59 -8.65
CA LEU A 255 -14.46 10.57 -9.40
C LEU A 255 -13.48 9.77 -8.53
N GLY A 256 -12.93 10.39 -7.48
CA GLY A 256 -12.07 9.75 -6.50
C GLY A 256 -12.74 8.59 -5.77
N GLU A 257 -14.07 8.63 -5.61
CA GLU A 257 -14.88 7.56 -5.00
C GLU A 257 -15.16 6.38 -5.93
N ARG A 258 -14.89 6.51 -7.24
CA ARG A 258 -15.11 5.41 -8.19
C ARG A 258 -14.32 4.16 -7.76
N PRO A 259 -14.85 2.95 -8.01
CA PRO A 259 -14.10 1.72 -7.81
C PRO A 259 -12.73 1.77 -8.49
N VAL A 260 -11.76 1.13 -7.86
CA VAL A 260 -10.41 0.99 -8.40
C VAL A 260 -10.38 -0.18 -9.35
N GLU A 261 -9.90 0.05 -10.56
CA GLU A 261 -9.61 -1.02 -11.52
C GLU A 261 -8.45 -1.89 -11.01
N ARG A 262 -8.62 -3.20 -11.08
CA ARG A 262 -7.66 -4.18 -10.60
C ARG A 262 -6.76 -4.62 -11.74
N SER A 263 -5.45 -4.49 -11.55
CA SER A 263 -4.47 -4.94 -12.53
C SER A 263 -4.00 -6.36 -12.20
N ILE A 264 -3.67 -7.15 -13.21
CA ILE A 264 -3.02 -8.44 -13.00
C ILE A 264 -1.54 -8.16 -12.69
N ALA A 265 -1.11 -8.45 -11.46
CA ALA A 265 0.28 -8.28 -11.06
C ALA A 265 1.08 -9.56 -11.32
N GLN A 266 2.29 -9.39 -11.86
CA GLN A 266 3.29 -10.46 -11.92
C GLN A 266 4.19 -10.37 -10.69
N TYR A 267 4.71 -11.52 -10.26
CA TYR A 267 5.67 -11.58 -9.17
C TYR A 267 6.91 -10.75 -9.51
N ASP A 268 7.34 -9.92 -8.57
CA ASP A 268 8.36 -8.88 -8.75
C ASP A 268 9.71 -9.23 -8.11
N GLY A 269 9.87 -10.46 -7.61
CA GLY A 269 11.09 -10.92 -6.96
C GLY A 269 11.22 -10.51 -5.48
N LEU A 270 10.19 -9.90 -4.90
CA LEU A 270 10.17 -9.53 -3.48
C LEU A 270 10.27 -10.79 -2.60
N GLU A 271 11.28 -10.84 -1.71
CA GLU A 271 11.64 -12.00 -0.87
C GLU A 271 12.20 -13.22 -1.64
N ARG A 272 12.71 -13.02 -2.85
CA ARG A 272 13.36 -14.04 -3.72
C ARG A 272 12.38 -15.08 -4.29
N THR A 273 11.52 -15.68 -3.47
CA THR A 273 10.46 -16.60 -3.92
C THR A 273 9.07 -16.15 -3.46
N GLU A 274 8.04 -16.55 -4.23
CA GLU A 274 6.64 -16.29 -3.87
C GLU A 274 6.26 -16.95 -2.54
N ASP A 275 6.70 -18.18 -2.29
CA ASP A 275 6.41 -18.90 -1.05
C ASP A 275 7.00 -18.19 0.18
N ALA A 276 8.25 -17.70 0.07
CA ALA A 276 8.89 -16.94 1.13
C ALA A 276 8.16 -15.62 1.41
N LEU A 277 7.67 -14.96 0.36
CA LEU A 277 6.83 -13.78 0.49
C LEU A 277 5.52 -14.10 1.21
N VAL A 278 4.81 -15.16 0.83
CA VAL A 278 3.53 -15.55 1.43
C VAL A 278 3.69 -15.89 2.91
N GLU A 279 4.71 -16.65 3.29
CA GLU A 279 4.97 -16.98 4.69
C GLU A 279 5.35 -15.74 5.52
N LYS A 280 6.13 -14.83 4.95
CA LYS A 280 6.44 -13.55 5.60
C LYS A 280 5.21 -12.64 5.70
N LEU A 281 4.31 -12.66 4.71
CA LEU A 281 3.03 -11.97 4.78
C LEU A 281 2.13 -12.54 5.88
N ARG A 282 2.09 -13.86 6.07
CA ARG A 282 1.33 -14.51 7.16
C ARG A 282 1.83 -14.06 8.53
N THR A 283 3.15 -14.11 8.76
CA THR A 283 3.74 -13.64 10.03
C THR A 283 3.55 -12.13 10.25
N PHE A 284 3.61 -11.34 9.17
CA PHE A 284 3.30 -9.91 9.21
C PHE A 284 1.84 -9.65 9.60
N VAL A 285 0.88 -10.35 8.98
CA VAL A 285 -0.55 -10.19 9.25
C VAL A 285 -0.90 -10.53 10.69
N TRP A 286 -0.36 -11.63 11.18
CA TRP A 286 -0.56 -12.07 12.56
C TRP A 286 0.16 -11.23 13.61
N GLY A 287 1.02 -10.29 13.20
CA GLY A 287 1.75 -9.41 14.11
C GLY A 287 2.90 -10.11 14.86
N THR A 288 3.28 -11.33 14.44
CA THR A 288 4.36 -12.11 15.06
C THR A 288 5.73 -11.79 14.47
N LEU A 289 5.76 -11.05 13.36
CA LEU A 289 7.01 -10.55 12.78
C LEU A 289 7.68 -9.56 13.74
N GLY A 290 8.96 -9.78 14.04
CA GLY A 290 9.72 -8.93 14.96
C GLY A 290 9.70 -7.45 14.54
N GLU A 291 9.57 -6.54 15.51
CA GLU A 291 9.37 -5.10 15.28
C GLU A 291 10.35 -4.48 14.25
N ASP A 292 11.63 -4.85 14.31
CA ASP A 292 12.69 -4.34 13.41
C ASP A 292 12.50 -4.79 11.95
N LEU A 293 11.99 -6.00 11.75
CA LEU A 293 11.75 -6.59 10.45
C LEU A 293 10.42 -6.11 9.87
N GLU A 294 9.42 -5.95 10.73
CA GLU A 294 8.08 -5.51 10.34
C GLU A 294 8.12 -4.15 9.62
N GLY A 295 8.84 -3.18 10.17
CA GLY A 295 8.91 -1.84 9.60
C GLY A 295 9.59 -1.84 8.24
N LYS A 296 10.72 -2.57 8.13
CA LYS A 296 11.47 -2.75 6.89
C LYS A 296 10.65 -3.47 5.83
N PHE A 297 9.91 -4.50 6.23
CA PHE A 297 9.09 -5.28 5.32
C PHE A 297 7.91 -4.46 4.78
N TRP A 298 7.21 -3.70 5.63
CA TRP A 298 6.18 -2.77 5.18
C TRP A 298 6.71 -1.75 4.18
N LEU A 299 7.88 -1.15 4.46
CA LEU A 299 8.52 -0.23 3.53
C LEU A 299 8.90 -0.91 2.21
N SER A 300 9.39 -2.16 2.25
CA SER A 300 9.68 -2.94 1.04
C SER A 300 8.42 -3.24 0.22
N LEU A 301 7.29 -3.54 0.87
CA LEU A 301 5.99 -3.75 0.20
C LEU A 301 5.50 -2.46 -0.48
N VAL A 302 5.63 -1.31 0.19
CA VAL A 302 5.09 -0.02 -0.27
C VAL A 302 6.01 0.70 -1.25
N HIS A 303 7.32 0.63 -1.07
CA HIS A 303 8.30 1.36 -1.88
C HIS A 303 9.07 0.47 -2.88
N GLY A 304 9.01 -0.85 -2.74
CA GLY A 304 9.78 -1.80 -3.54
C GLY A 304 11.22 -1.96 -3.03
N ALA A 305 11.84 -3.14 -3.23
CA ALA A 305 13.24 -3.38 -2.90
C ALA A 305 14.14 -2.70 -3.95
N SER A 306 14.78 -1.59 -3.58
CA SER A 306 15.64 -0.81 -4.46
C SER A 306 16.98 -1.52 -4.73
N SER A 307 17.24 -1.94 -5.97
CA SER A 307 18.63 -2.03 -6.45
C SER A 307 18.84 -1.88 -7.95
N ASN A 308 17.86 -2.13 -8.85
CA ASN A 308 18.16 -2.21 -10.29
C ASN A 308 17.29 -1.40 -11.26
N ALA A 309 16.41 -0.51 -10.80
CA ALA A 309 15.42 0.06 -11.70
C ALA A 309 15.80 1.48 -12.17
N VAL A 310 16.29 1.51 -13.42
CA VAL A 310 16.58 2.65 -14.29
C VAL A 310 15.25 3.29 -14.70
N HIS A 311 15.01 4.53 -14.25
CA HIS A 311 14.10 5.57 -14.75
C HIS A 311 12.75 5.22 -15.43
N SER A 312 12.21 4.02 -15.21
CA SER A 312 10.88 3.59 -15.64
C SER A 312 10.22 2.91 -14.44
N GLU A 313 9.30 3.61 -13.79
CA GLU A 313 8.41 3.13 -12.72
C GLU A 313 8.87 1.88 -11.97
N ASN A 314 9.85 2.04 -11.09
CA ASN A 314 10.33 0.98 -10.22
C ASN A 314 9.13 0.33 -9.52
N THR A 315 9.01 -0.98 -9.77
CA THR A 315 8.06 -1.96 -9.23
C THR A 315 7.84 -1.78 -7.73
N ARG A 316 6.96 -0.84 -7.39
CA ARG A 316 6.36 -0.82 -6.07
C ARG A 316 5.43 -2.06 -6.02
N SER A 317 5.58 -2.95 -5.04
CA SER A 317 5.01 -4.32 -5.11
C SER A 317 3.46 -4.33 -5.16
N LEU A 318 2.90 -4.22 -6.37
CA LEU A 318 1.46 -4.43 -6.54
C LEU A 318 1.13 -5.88 -6.17
N PHE A 319 1.97 -6.81 -6.61
CA PHE A 319 1.85 -8.23 -6.31
C PHE A 319 1.85 -8.50 -4.80
N GLY A 320 2.84 -7.98 -4.06
CA GLY A 320 2.92 -8.15 -2.61
C GLY A 320 1.68 -7.61 -1.88
N LEU A 321 1.15 -6.45 -2.29
CA LEU A 321 -0.08 -5.90 -1.71
C LEU A 321 -1.34 -6.71 -2.08
N GLN A 322 -1.41 -7.25 -3.29
CA GLN A 322 -2.51 -8.14 -3.70
C GLN A 322 -2.46 -9.46 -2.93
N ARG A 323 -1.27 -10.04 -2.72
CA ARG A 323 -1.07 -11.24 -1.89
C ARG A 323 -1.38 -10.98 -0.41
N LEU A 324 -1.00 -9.81 0.12
CA LEU A 324 -1.38 -9.41 1.48
C LEU A 324 -2.91 -9.40 1.66
N MET A 325 -3.64 -8.85 0.69
CA MET A 325 -5.11 -8.85 0.71
C MET A 325 -5.70 -10.26 0.60
N ALA A 326 -5.06 -11.16 -0.17
CA ALA A 326 -5.48 -12.56 -0.26
C ALA A 326 -5.32 -13.25 1.10
N VAL A 327 -4.13 -13.16 1.72
CA VAL A 327 -3.86 -13.72 3.05
C VAL A 327 -4.85 -13.17 4.09
N LEU A 328 -5.11 -11.86 4.09
CA LEU A 328 -6.10 -11.24 4.97
C LEU A 328 -7.55 -11.70 4.72
N SER A 329 -7.85 -12.23 3.54
CA SER A 329 -9.17 -12.79 3.22
C SER A 329 -9.30 -14.26 3.61
N GLU A 330 -8.17 -14.97 3.74
CA GLU A 330 -8.11 -16.38 4.13
C GLU A 330 -8.19 -16.57 5.65
N ILE A 331 -7.85 -15.54 6.43
CA ILE A 331 -7.89 -15.61 7.90
C ILE A 331 -9.33 -15.63 8.39
N ASP A 332 -9.63 -16.61 9.22
CA ASP A 332 -10.88 -16.67 9.98
C ASP A 332 -10.85 -15.64 11.10
N THR A 333 -11.68 -14.60 10.97
CA THR A 333 -11.83 -13.53 11.97
C THR A 333 -13.04 -13.74 12.87
N SER A 334 -13.62 -14.95 12.91
CA SER A 334 -14.69 -15.27 13.85
C SER A 334 -14.19 -15.18 15.30
N PRO A 335 -15.06 -14.78 16.26
CA PRO A 335 -14.67 -14.65 17.66
C PRO A 335 -13.98 -15.91 18.21
N ASP A 336 -14.55 -17.09 17.93
CA ASP A 336 -14.06 -18.38 18.40
C ASP A 336 -12.66 -18.71 17.82
N ALA A 337 -12.44 -18.42 16.53
CA ALA A 337 -11.13 -18.64 15.91
C ALA A 337 -10.06 -17.71 16.49
N LEU A 338 -10.42 -16.44 16.73
CA LEU A 338 -9.51 -15.47 17.35
C LEU A 338 -9.21 -15.82 18.81
N GLU A 339 -10.18 -16.34 19.55
CA GLU A 339 -9.99 -16.84 20.91
C GLU A 339 -9.02 -18.03 20.94
N GLN A 340 -9.24 -19.03 20.09
CA GLN A 340 -8.35 -20.18 19.94
C GLN A 340 -6.93 -19.76 19.54
N GLU A 341 -6.81 -18.80 18.62
CA GLU A 341 -5.51 -18.26 18.23
C GLU A 341 -4.81 -17.57 19.42
N MET A 342 -5.53 -16.77 20.20
CA MET A 342 -4.99 -16.12 21.41
C MET A 342 -4.54 -17.15 22.45
N LEU A 343 -5.32 -18.21 22.68
CA LEU A 343 -4.94 -19.31 23.58
C LEU A 343 -3.68 -20.03 23.08
N THR A 344 -3.62 -20.32 21.78
CA THR A 344 -2.48 -21.02 21.16
C THR A 344 -1.18 -20.21 21.29
N ARG A 345 -1.24 -18.88 21.09
CA ARG A 345 -0.08 -17.98 21.22
C ARG A 345 0.42 -17.80 22.65
N THR A 346 -0.47 -18.00 23.61
CA THR A 346 -0.24 -17.71 25.02
C THR A 346 0.01 -18.97 25.84
N ALA A 347 -0.18 -20.14 25.23
CA ALA A 347 0.12 -21.42 25.85
C ALA A 347 1.61 -21.48 26.27
N PRO A 348 1.90 -22.06 27.45
CA PRO A 348 3.26 -22.27 27.89
C PRO A 348 4.02 -23.18 26.91
N ILE A 349 5.30 -22.89 26.72
CA ILE A 349 6.17 -23.71 25.89
C ILE A 349 6.31 -25.08 26.57
N SER A 350 5.98 -26.16 25.84
CA SER A 350 6.09 -27.51 26.39
C SER A 350 7.54 -27.80 26.78
N LYS A 351 7.76 -28.09 28.06
CA LYS A 351 9.08 -28.46 28.62
C LYS A 351 9.60 -29.77 28.03
N GLU A 352 8.72 -30.62 27.50
CA GLU A 352 9.09 -31.89 26.87
C GLU A 352 9.84 -31.70 25.54
N SER A 353 9.72 -30.53 24.91
CA SER A 353 10.51 -30.19 23.71
C SER A 353 11.97 -29.81 23.99
N LEU A 354 12.32 -29.59 25.27
CA LEU A 354 13.72 -29.40 25.71
C LEU A 354 14.40 -30.73 26.06
N VAL A 355 13.65 -31.84 26.11
CA VAL A 355 14.22 -33.20 26.14
C VAL A 355 14.45 -33.65 24.69
N LEU A 356 15.16 -32.83 23.91
CA LEU A 356 15.93 -33.38 22.80
C LEU A 356 17.05 -34.20 23.44
N THR A 357 16.78 -35.50 23.54
CA THR A 357 17.76 -36.60 23.50
C THR A 357 19.21 -36.14 23.64
N ASP A 358 19.82 -36.46 24.80
CA ASP A 358 21.27 -36.49 25.03
C ASP A 358 22.05 -37.33 23.98
N GLU A 359 21.38 -37.93 22.99
CA GLU A 359 21.98 -38.62 21.86
C GLU A 359 22.38 -37.70 20.68
N ALA A 360 22.11 -36.39 20.73
CA ALA A 360 22.66 -35.42 19.78
C ALA A 360 23.90 -34.67 20.29
N ALA A 361 24.46 -35.06 21.45
CA ALA A 361 25.80 -34.67 21.86
C ALA A 361 26.85 -35.56 21.18
N GLN A 362 26.89 -35.57 19.85
CA GLN A 362 28.16 -35.84 19.20
C GLN A 362 29.05 -34.60 19.46
N PRO A 363 30.27 -34.77 19.99
CA PRO A 363 31.19 -33.66 20.08
C PRO A 363 31.46 -33.22 18.65
N VAL A 364 31.03 -32.01 18.27
CA VAL A 364 31.59 -31.32 17.12
C VAL A 364 33.03 -31.00 17.53
N VAL A 365 33.91 -31.97 17.26
CA VAL A 365 35.35 -31.88 17.48
C VAL A 365 35.87 -30.68 16.69
N GLU A 366 36.25 -29.65 17.44
CA GLU A 366 37.44 -28.80 17.29
C GLU A 366 37.81 -28.14 15.95
N GLU A 367 37.10 -28.29 14.83
CA GLU A 367 37.55 -27.71 13.56
C GLU A 367 37.35 -26.17 13.49
N VAL A 368 36.27 -25.66 14.08
CA VAL A 368 35.97 -24.20 14.08
C VAL A 368 36.90 -23.43 15.01
N GLY A 369 37.39 -24.07 16.08
CA GLY A 369 38.38 -23.51 17.01
C GLY A 369 39.75 -23.38 16.36
N GLN A 370 40.19 -24.43 15.66
CA GLN A 370 41.46 -24.44 14.94
C GLN A 370 41.47 -23.46 13.77
N MET A 371 40.37 -23.32 13.02
CA MET A 371 40.29 -22.36 11.92
C MET A 371 40.27 -20.91 12.41
N LYS A 372 39.61 -20.62 13.55
CA LYS A 372 39.70 -19.31 14.21
C LYS A 372 41.11 -19.00 14.73
N GLN A 373 41.79 -19.98 15.32
CA GLN A 373 43.18 -19.83 15.75
C GLN A 373 44.13 -19.64 14.56
N HIS A 374 43.96 -20.38 13.46
CA HIS A 374 44.78 -20.22 12.26
C HIS A 374 44.59 -18.84 11.62
N VAL A 375 43.35 -18.34 11.54
CA VAL A 375 43.06 -16.99 11.03
C VAL A 375 43.69 -15.93 11.94
N LEU A 376 43.54 -16.04 13.26
CA LEU A 376 44.16 -15.12 14.22
C LEU A 376 45.70 -15.16 14.14
N THR A 377 46.30 -16.34 13.94
CA THR A 377 47.76 -16.48 13.80
C THR A 377 48.26 -15.89 12.48
N SER A 378 47.51 -16.06 11.37
CA SER A 378 47.83 -15.42 10.08
C SER A 378 47.70 -13.89 10.09
N PHE A 379 46.83 -13.32 10.94
CA PHE A 379 46.71 -11.87 11.11
C PHE A 379 47.79 -11.26 12.01
N MET A 380 48.48 -12.05 12.83
CA MET A 380 49.58 -11.54 13.67
C MET A 380 50.90 -11.36 12.93
N GLY A 381 50.97 -11.72 11.64
CA GLY A 381 52.17 -11.58 10.83
C GLY A 381 53.28 -12.54 11.25
N GLU A 382 53.92 -13.19 10.29
CA GLU A 382 55.14 -13.94 10.57
C GLU A 382 56.18 -12.98 11.17
N ALA A 383 56.58 -13.24 12.41
CA ALA A 383 57.69 -12.55 13.02
C ALA A 383 58.97 -12.93 12.25
N HIS A 384 59.29 -12.17 11.21
CA HIS A 384 60.58 -12.25 10.54
C HIS A 384 61.68 -11.96 11.57
N GLU A 385 62.42 -12.99 11.97
CA GLU A 385 63.63 -12.84 12.81
C GLU A 385 64.74 -12.04 12.11
N ASP A 386 64.57 -11.71 10.82
CA ASP A 386 65.54 -10.98 10.00
C ASP A 386 65.54 -9.46 10.23
N LEU A 387 64.60 -8.92 11.03
CA LEU A 387 64.52 -7.49 11.37
C LEU A 387 65.05 -7.16 12.78
N ARG A 388 65.71 -8.10 13.46
CA ARG A 388 66.48 -7.81 14.68
C ARG A 388 67.97 -7.66 14.36
N ARG A 389 68.36 -6.46 13.93
CA ARG A 389 69.71 -5.91 14.14
C ARG A 389 69.66 -4.44 14.49
#